data_AF-A0A0G0GJE5-F1
#
_entry.id   AF-A0A0G0GJE5-F1
#
_cell.length_a   1.000
_cell.length_b   1.000
_cell.length_c   1.000
_cell.angle_alpha   90.00
_cell.angle_beta   90.00
_cell.angle_gamma   90.00
#
_symmetry.space_group_name_H-M   'P 1'
#
loop_
_entity.id
_entity.type
_entity.pdbx_description
1 polymer ?
#
loop_
_entity_poly.entity_id
_entity_poly.type
_entity_poly.pdbx_seq_one_letter_code
_entity_poly.pdbx_strand_id
1 'polypeptide(L)'
;MKKDSLFEKNKLFFAIIIGAIIIGIFILTSLLIINNKSNDNSNSQSEKNSQNPIANNNLDILSNPSTSSKDITYETVIKIVDGDTITLSNNEKIRLIGINTEERGQKCYQEATDRLSELILNKKVKLETDIDKTDKYGRSLRFVFLENENINALLVKEGLATVYTVGSNKKYLSELEKAQRDAREGQGCIWQKSPSCKDCIGMAYLNSNAEGDDCKNPNDEYIKFSNSCSAECELTGWTIKDEATHIYTFPEFILQSNSLLTLKSGKGTDTTEVLFWDNNGNSGQCPAIWNNDKDTIYLRDKQGSLVLEHNY
;
A
#
# COMPACT_ATOMS: atom_id res chain seq x y z
N MET A 1 41.10 -7.38 40.14
CA MET A 1 41.30 -6.54 38.94
C MET A 1 40.78 -7.28 37.72
N LYS A 2 39.57 -6.94 37.24
CA LYS A 2 39.06 -7.39 35.94
C LYS A 2 39.31 -6.25 34.94
N LYS A 3 40.01 -6.55 33.85
CA LYS A 3 40.36 -5.61 32.80
C LYS A 3 39.26 -5.71 31.74
N ASP A 4 38.27 -4.84 31.81
CA ASP A 4 37.24 -4.78 30.79
C ASP A 4 37.85 -4.25 29.49
N SER A 5 37.78 -5.09 28.45
CA SER A 5 38.31 -4.80 27.13
C SER A 5 37.59 -3.61 26.52
N LEU A 6 38.36 -2.65 26.00
CA LEU A 6 37.92 -1.44 25.31
C LEU A 6 36.94 -1.73 24.14
N PHE A 7 36.93 -2.97 23.65
CA PHE A 7 36.04 -3.46 22.61
C PHE A 7 34.58 -3.62 23.06
N GLU A 8 34.30 -3.96 24.32
CA GLU A 8 32.92 -4.18 24.80
C GLU A 8 32.16 -2.85 24.95
N LYS A 9 32.84 -1.77 25.37
CA LYS A 9 32.19 -0.47 25.58
C LYS A 9 31.81 0.25 24.29
N ASN A 10 32.43 -0.11 23.16
CA ASN A 10 32.32 0.63 21.90
C ASN A 10 31.75 -0.21 20.73
N LYS A 11 31.07 -1.33 21.01
CA LYS A 11 30.48 -2.20 19.97
C LYS A 11 29.59 -1.46 18.99
N LEU A 12 28.81 -0.50 19.47
CA LEU A 12 27.92 0.31 18.62
C LEU A 12 28.70 1.24 17.67
N PHE A 13 29.82 1.80 18.14
CA PHE A 13 30.66 2.68 17.34
C PHE A 13 31.38 1.93 16.21
N PHE A 14 31.89 0.73 16.50
CA PHE A 14 32.51 -0.12 15.47
C PHE A 14 31.49 -0.67 14.46
N ALA A 15 30.26 -0.96 14.87
CA ALA A 15 29.19 -1.37 13.95
C ALA A 15 28.84 -0.25 12.94
N ILE A 16 28.83 1.01 13.36
CA ILE A 16 28.55 2.17 12.50
C ILE A 16 29.69 2.37 11.48
N ILE A 17 30.96 2.22 11.90
CA ILE A 17 32.11 2.37 10.99
C ILE A 17 32.12 1.27 9.91
N ILE A 18 31.81 0.02 10.28
CA ILE A 18 31.75 -1.09 9.32
C ILE A 18 30.58 -0.89 8.33
N GLY A 19 29.43 -0.39 8.79
CA GLY A 19 28.28 -0.08 7.94
C GLY A 19 28.56 1.01 6.90
N ALA A 20 29.29 2.07 7.27
CA ALA A 20 29.65 3.16 6.36
C ALA A 20 30.63 2.73 5.25
N ILE A 21 31.53 1.78 5.53
CA ILE A 21 32.50 1.26 4.56
C ILE A 21 31.82 0.41 3.48
N ILE A 22 30.75 -0.32 3.82
CA ILE A 22 30.00 -1.19 2.87
C ILE A 22 29.18 -0.34 1.88
N ILE A 23 28.61 0.78 2.32
CA ILE A 23 27.83 1.70 1.46
C ILE A 23 28.75 2.43 0.45
N GLY A 24 29.96 2.81 0.87
CA GLY A 24 30.94 3.48 0.01
C GLY A 24 31.46 2.60 -1.15
N ILE A 25 31.55 1.29 -0.97
CA ILE A 25 32.01 0.35 -2.01
C ILE A 25 30.93 0.13 -3.08
N PHE A 26 29.65 0.14 -2.71
CA PHE A 26 28.53 -0.06 -3.66
C PHE A 26 28.34 1.12 -4.62
N ILE A 27 28.64 2.35 -4.20
CA ILE A 27 28.53 3.54 -5.06
C ILE A 27 29.67 3.58 -6.10
N LEU A 28 30.84 3.02 -5.78
CA LEU A 28 32.00 3.03 -6.68
C LEU A 28 31.89 1.99 -7.81
N THR A 29 31.14 0.89 -7.62
CA THR A 29 30.93 -0.14 -8.66
C THR A 29 29.83 0.22 -9.67
N SER A 30 28.88 1.09 -9.32
CA SER A 30 27.75 1.46 -10.19
C SER A 30 28.09 2.54 -11.23
N LEU A 31 29.23 3.23 -11.10
CA LEU A 31 29.67 4.26 -12.05
C LEU A 31 30.54 3.73 -13.21
N LEU A 32 30.83 2.43 -13.26
CA LEU A 32 31.67 1.82 -14.31
C LEU A 32 30.90 1.07 -15.41
N ILE A 33 29.56 1.00 -15.36
CA ILE A 33 28.77 0.18 -16.31
C ILE A 33 28.03 1.02 -17.38
N ILE A 34 28.04 2.35 -17.30
CA ILE A 34 27.42 3.22 -18.31
C ILE A 34 28.51 3.80 -19.23
N ASN A 35 29.15 2.96 -20.05
CA ASN A 35 29.72 3.42 -21.32
C ASN A 35 30.03 2.25 -22.25
N ASN A 36 29.02 1.81 -23.01
CA ASN A 36 29.13 1.26 -24.37
C ASN A 36 27.81 0.60 -24.74
N LYS A 37 27.07 1.18 -25.69
CA LYS A 37 27.16 0.75 -27.09
C LYS A 37 26.14 1.53 -27.92
N SER A 38 26.68 2.24 -28.89
CA SER A 38 26.01 3.02 -29.91
C SER A 38 25.12 2.18 -30.83
N ASN A 39 24.03 2.83 -31.25
CA ASN A 39 23.40 2.85 -32.57
C ASN A 39 23.75 1.73 -33.55
N ASP A 40 22.71 1.07 -34.06
CA ASP A 40 22.55 0.95 -35.51
C ASP A 40 21.07 0.98 -35.94
N ASN A 41 20.84 1.76 -36.99
CA ASN A 41 19.60 1.99 -37.70
C ASN A 41 19.26 0.82 -38.64
N SER A 42 17.98 0.62 -38.93
CA SER A 42 17.36 0.84 -40.26
C SER A 42 16.27 -0.18 -40.65
N ASN A 43 15.12 0.41 -41.02
CA ASN A 43 14.13 0.06 -42.04
C ASN A 43 13.71 -1.41 -42.30
N SER A 44 12.41 -1.65 -42.10
CA SER A 44 11.63 -2.72 -42.72
C SER A 44 10.61 -2.15 -43.72
N GLN A 45 10.65 -2.62 -44.97
CA GLN A 45 9.56 -2.50 -45.96
C GLN A 45 9.22 -3.87 -46.57
N SER A 46 7.90 -4.07 -46.71
CA SER A 46 7.13 -4.87 -47.69
C SER A 46 7.20 -6.42 -47.75
N GLU A 47 6.04 -7.01 -47.43
CA GLU A 47 5.18 -7.94 -48.21
C GLU A 47 5.76 -9.10 -49.06
N LYS A 48 5.29 -10.34 -48.84
CA LYS A 48 4.30 -11.09 -49.68
C LYS A 48 4.27 -12.61 -49.41
N ASN A 49 3.05 -13.09 -49.11
CA ASN A 49 2.31 -14.28 -49.58
C ASN A 49 2.99 -15.61 -50.01
N SER A 50 2.52 -16.69 -49.36
CA SER A 50 1.95 -17.95 -49.90
C SER A 50 2.85 -19.05 -50.52
N GLN A 51 2.92 -20.22 -49.85
CA GLN A 51 2.52 -21.58 -50.32
C GLN A 51 3.26 -22.72 -49.57
N ASN A 52 2.50 -23.75 -49.16
CA ASN A 52 2.90 -25.10 -48.64
C ASN A 52 3.35 -25.99 -49.84
N PRO A 53 4.04 -27.19 -49.74
CA PRO A 53 3.83 -28.26 -48.72
C PRO A 53 5.02 -29.23 -48.36
N ILE A 54 4.81 -30.03 -47.29
CA ILE A 54 5.31 -31.40 -46.95
C ILE A 54 6.83 -31.73 -46.98
N ALA A 55 7.39 -32.09 -45.81
CA ALA A 55 8.15 -33.35 -45.59
C ALA A 55 8.57 -33.53 -44.11
N ASN A 56 8.50 -34.79 -43.66
CA ASN A 56 8.97 -35.31 -42.37
C ASN A 56 10.46 -35.02 -42.12
N ASN A 57 10.87 -34.84 -40.86
CA ASN A 57 11.86 -35.69 -40.18
C ASN A 57 12.13 -35.25 -38.72
N ASN A 58 12.00 -36.23 -37.84
CA ASN A 58 12.68 -36.48 -36.56
C ASN A 58 13.70 -35.49 -35.96
N LEU A 59 13.53 -35.33 -34.63
CA LEU A 59 14.53 -35.17 -33.57
C LEU A 59 15.41 -33.90 -33.60
N ASP A 60 15.05 -32.95 -32.73
CA ASP A 60 15.98 -32.56 -31.67
C ASP A 60 15.23 -32.08 -30.42
N ILE A 61 15.29 -32.90 -29.36
CA ILE A 61 14.89 -32.52 -28.00
C ILE A 61 16.03 -31.67 -27.46
N LEU A 62 16.00 -30.37 -27.73
CA LEU A 62 16.82 -29.39 -27.02
C LEU A 62 15.94 -28.74 -25.95
N SER A 63 16.10 -29.30 -24.75
CA SER A 63 15.82 -28.72 -23.45
C SER A 63 15.66 -27.21 -23.48
N ASN A 64 14.43 -26.75 -23.31
CA ASN A 64 14.14 -25.37 -22.94
C ASN A 64 14.52 -25.20 -21.46
N PRO A 65 15.55 -24.40 -21.09
CA PRO A 65 15.81 -24.10 -19.70
C PRO A 65 14.96 -22.90 -19.27
N SER A 66 14.51 -22.95 -18.01
CA SER A 66 14.02 -21.82 -17.21
C SER A 66 12.65 -21.21 -17.58
N THR A 67 11.58 -21.95 -17.29
CA THR A 67 10.42 -21.31 -16.63
C THR A 67 10.69 -21.34 -15.14
N SER A 68 10.91 -20.16 -14.55
CA SER A 68 10.99 -19.93 -13.10
C SER A 68 9.88 -20.74 -12.40
N SER A 69 10.27 -21.71 -11.56
CA SER A 69 9.34 -22.51 -10.78
C SER A 69 8.62 -21.58 -9.81
N LYS A 70 7.38 -21.24 -10.14
CA LYS A 70 6.45 -20.56 -9.25
C LYS A 70 6.29 -21.46 -8.02
N ASP A 71 6.73 -21.00 -6.85
CA ASP A 71 6.58 -21.74 -5.58
C ASP A 71 5.10 -21.74 -5.19
N ILE A 72 4.35 -22.67 -5.78
CA ILE A 72 2.96 -22.94 -5.45
C ILE A 72 2.95 -24.03 -4.37
N THR A 73 2.29 -23.74 -3.26
CA THR A 73 2.10 -24.69 -2.16
C THR A 73 0.61 -24.79 -1.82
N TYR A 74 0.24 -25.83 -1.08
CA TYR A 74 -1.13 -26.01 -0.60
C TYR A 74 -1.12 -26.35 0.87
N GLU A 75 -1.96 -25.69 1.64
CA GLU A 75 -2.03 -25.89 3.09
C GLU A 75 -3.43 -25.55 3.61
N THR A 76 -3.80 -26.14 4.75
CA THR A 76 -5.07 -25.89 5.43
C THR A 76 -4.97 -24.65 6.31
N VAL A 77 -5.97 -23.77 6.20
CA VAL A 77 -6.12 -22.60 7.08
C VAL A 77 -6.78 -23.04 8.38
N ILE A 78 -6.12 -22.79 9.51
CA ILE A 78 -6.62 -23.19 10.84
C ILE A 78 -7.07 -22.00 11.70
N LYS A 79 -6.70 -20.78 11.31
CA LYS A 79 -7.09 -19.56 12.03
C LYS A 79 -7.08 -18.36 11.10
N ILE A 80 -8.10 -17.52 11.25
CA ILE A 80 -8.12 -16.15 10.73
C ILE A 80 -7.67 -15.22 11.86
N VAL A 81 -6.67 -14.39 11.60
CA VAL A 81 -6.18 -13.40 12.59
C VAL A 81 -6.97 -12.10 12.44
N ASP A 82 -7.15 -11.65 11.20
CA ASP A 82 -7.91 -10.49 10.77
C ASP A 82 -8.21 -10.63 9.25
N GLY A 83 -8.75 -9.58 8.62
CA GLY A 83 -9.19 -9.57 7.23
C GLY A 83 -8.08 -9.73 6.18
N ASP A 84 -6.80 -9.72 6.55
CA ASP A 84 -5.69 -9.94 5.62
C ASP A 84 -4.56 -10.84 6.16
N THR A 85 -4.73 -11.41 7.35
CA THR A 85 -3.75 -12.29 7.99
C THR A 85 -4.37 -13.62 8.43
N ILE A 86 -3.72 -14.73 8.07
CA ILE A 86 -4.15 -16.10 8.41
C ILE A 86 -3.02 -16.92 9.04
N THR A 87 -3.37 -18.00 9.72
CA THR A 87 -2.42 -19.02 10.18
C THR A 87 -2.78 -20.39 9.59
N LEU A 88 -1.75 -21.07 9.10
CA LEU A 88 -1.82 -22.36 8.44
C LEU A 88 -1.59 -23.53 9.40
N SER A 89 -1.92 -24.76 8.98
CA SER A 89 -1.83 -25.96 9.83
C SER A 89 -0.40 -26.29 10.29
N ASN A 90 0.60 -25.83 9.53
CA ASN A 90 2.02 -25.90 9.86
C ASN A 90 2.50 -24.75 10.80
N ASN A 91 1.57 -23.95 11.35
CA ASN A 91 1.80 -22.74 12.15
C ASN A 91 2.42 -21.54 11.41
N GLU A 92 2.57 -21.60 10.08
CA GLU A 92 3.02 -20.46 9.29
C GLU A 92 1.95 -19.35 9.28
N LYS A 93 2.38 -18.10 9.48
CA LYS A 93 1.53 -16.91 9.37
C LYS A 93 1.66 -16.30 7.99
N ILE A 94 0.53 -16.08 7.34
CA ILE A 94 0.47 -15.49 5.99
C ILE A 94 -0.15 -14.10 6.08
N ARG A 95 0.49 -13.12 5.44
CA ARG A 95 -0.11 -11.82 5.08
C ARG A 95 -0.50 -11.85 3.61
N LEU A 96 -1.76 -11.58 3.31
CA LEU A 96 -2.30 -11.57 1.96
C LEU A 96 -1.65 -10.44 1.16
N ILE A 97 -1.04 -10.75 0.01
CA ILE A 97 -0.38 -9.74 -0.84
C ILE A 97 -1.41 -8.81 -1.51
N GLY A 98 -1.05 -7.52 -1.63
CA GLY A 98 -1.71 -6.58 -2.53
C GLY A 98 -3.00 -5.97 -1.98
N ILE A 99 -3.37 -6.29 -0.74
CA ILE A 99 -4.58 -5.79 -0.09
C ILE A 99 -4.27 -5.25 1.29
N ASN A 100 -5.13 -4.37 1.80
CA ASN A 100 -5.14 -3.95 3.19
C ASN A 100 -6.58 -3.92 3.71
N THR A 101 -6.80 -4.48 4.89
CA THR A 101 -8.10 -4.34 5.58
C THR A 101 -8.02 -3.26 6.65
N GLU A 102 -9.18 -2.75 7.08
CA GLU A 102 -9.22 -1.81 8.20
C GLU A 102 -8.71 -2.47 9.48
N GLU A 103 -8.20 -1.68 10.43
CA GLU A 103 -7.59 -2.18 11.66
C GLU A 103 -8.65 -2.47 12.75
N ARG A 104 -8.26 -3.23 13.78
CA ARG A 104 -9.18 -3.59 14.88
C ARG A 104 -9.80 -2.34 15.52
N GLY A 105 -11.14 -2.34 15.58
CA GLY A 105 -11.93 -1.24 16.15
C GLY A 105 -12.38 -0.21 15.13
N GLN A 106 -11.91 -0.30 13.88
CA GLN A 106 -12.41 0.51 12.76
C GLN A 106 -13.62 -0.17 12.10
N LYS A 107 -14.46 0.64 11.45
CA LYS A 107 -15.56 0.11 10.62
C LYS A 107 -14.99 -0.81 9.55
N CYS A 108 -15.70 -1.89 9.22
CA CYS A 108 -15.32 -2.88 8.20
C CYS A 108 -14.28 -3.93 8.63
N TYR A 109 -13.61 -3.77 9.79
CA TYR A 109 -12.66 -4.77 10.31
C TYR A 109 -13.30 -6.15 10.52
N GLN A 110 -14.46 -6.17 11.19
CA GLN A 110 -15.10 -7.42 11.58
C GLN A 110 -15.71 -8.11 10.37
N GLU A 111 -16.33 -7.36 9.48
CA GLU A 111 -16.92 -7.84 8.24
C GLU A 111 -15.88 -8.49 7.32
N ALA A 112 -14.70 -7.88 7.17
CA ALA A 112 -13.60 -8.47 6.41
C ALA A 112 -13.07 -9.76 7.05
N THR A 113 -12.93 -9.77 8.38
CA THR A 113 -12.45 -10.93 9.14
C THR A 113 -13.43 -12.11 9.05
N ASP A 114 -14.72 -11.84 9.24
CA ASP A 114 -15.78 -12.85 9.18
C ASP A 114 -15.89 -13.40 7.76
N ARG A 115 -15.85 -12.53 6.75
CA ARG A 115 -15.91 -12.97 5.36
C ARG A 115 -14.72 -13.85 4.98
N LEU A 116 -13.50 -13.48 5.38
CA LEU A 116 -12.33 -14.33 5.15
C LEU A 116 -12.47 -15.69 5.85
N SER A 117 -13.04 -15.71 7.06
CA SER A 117 -13.33 -16.94 7.79
C SER A 117 -14.32 -17.85 7.04
N GLU A 118 -15.45 -17.31 6.58
CA GLU A 118 -16.42 -18.05 5.77
C GLU A 118 -15.80 -18.64 4.49
N LEU A 119 -14.93 -17.86 3.86
CA LEU A 119 -14.30 -18.23 2.60
C LEU A 119 -13.30 -19.37 2.78
N ILE A 120 -12.40 -19.33 3.77
CA ILE A 120 -11.24 -20.23 3.79
C ILE A 120 -10.95 -20.95 5.11
N LEU A 121 -11.63 -20.65 6.23
CA LEU A 121 -11.35 -21.35 7.49
C LEU A 121 -11.62 -22.86 7.36
N ASN A 122 -10.69 -23.67 7.86
CA ASN A 122 -10.70 -25.14 7.76
C ASN A 122 -10.68 -25.69 6.33
N LYS A 123 -10.30 -24.88 5.33
CA LYS A 123 -10.16 -25.31 3.93
C LYS A 123 -8.69 -25.36 3.53
N LYS A 124 -8.38 -26.27 2.60
CA LYS A 124 -7.07 -26.33 1.94
C LYS A 124 -7.02 -25.31 0.82
N VAL A 125 -6.13 -24.33 0.94
CA VAL A 125 -5.95 -23.24 -0.03
C VAL A 125 -4.67 -23.45 -0.83
N LYS A 126 -4.63 -22.90 -2.04
CA LYS A 126 -3.43 -22.74 -2.84
C LYS A 126 -2.75 -21.43 -2.45
N LEU A 127 -1.46 -21.48 -2.21
CA LEU A 127 -0.62 -20.35 -1.81
C LEU A 127 0.42 -20.11 -2.89
N GLU A 128 0.47 -18.88 -3.41
CA GLU A 128 1.38 -18.51 -4.48
C GLU A 128 2.26 -17.34 -4.04
N THR A 129 3.58 -17.49 -4.20
CA THR A 129 4.54 -16.41 -3.92
C THR A 129 4.61 -15.42 -5.07
N ASP A 130 5.20 -14.27 -4.76
CA ASP A 130 5.72 -13.30 -5.73
C ASP A 130 7.20 -13.01 -5.40
N ILE A 131 7.75 -11.89 -5.88
CA ILE A 131 9.16 -11.50 -5.72
C ILE A 131 9.59 -11.52 -4.24
N ASP A 132 8.88 -10.78 -3.38
CA ASP A 132 9.14 -10.70 -1.95
C ASP A 132 8.33 -11.78 -1.22
N LYS A 133 9.02 -12.70 -0.54
CA LYS A 133 8.41 -13.88 0.10
C LYS A 133 7.98 -13.67 1.56
N THR A 134 8.53 -12.65 2.23
CA THR A 134 8.31 -12.37 3.65
C THR A 134 8.34 -10.86 3.91
N ASP A 135 7.55 -10.40 4.88
CA ASP A 135 7.61 -9.01 5.34
C ASP A 135 8.62 -8.79 6.49
N LYS A 136 8.81 -7.53 6.89
CA LYS A 136 9.70 -7.15 8.00
C LYS A 136 9.30 -7.69 9.38
N TYR A 137 8.07 -8.20 9.51
CA TYR A 137 7.54 -8.80 10.74
C TYR A 137 7.67 -10.33 10.75
N GLY A 138 8.28 -10.92 9.71
CA GLY A 138 8.47 -12.35 9.59
C GLY A 138 7.23 -13.11 9.14
N ARG A 139 6.18 -12.44 8.64
CA ARG A 139 5.04 -13.10 8.01
C ARG A 139 5.40 -13.46 6.57
N SER A 140 4.94 -14.62 6.13
CA SER A 140 5.04 -15.02 4.73
C SER A 140 4.04 -14.24 3.88
N LEU A 141 4.49 -13.75 2.73
CA LEU A 141 3.67 -13.01 1.78
C LEU A 141 3.14 -13.99 0.72
N ARG A 142 1.82 -14.14 0.61
CA ARG A 142 1.20 -15.02 -0.40
C ARG A 142 -0.04 -14.38 -1.02
N PHE A 143 -0.28 -14.71 -2.29
CA PHE A 143 -1.62 -14.71 -2.85
C PHE A 143 -2.31 -16.00 -2.45
N VAL A 144 -3.56 -15.90 -2.00
CA VAL A 144 -4.34 -17.02 -1.49
C VAL A 144 -5.46 -17.33 -2.47
N PHE A 145 -5.55 -18.59 -2.89
CA PHE A 145 -6.59 -19.05 -3.80
C PHE A 145 -7.35 -20.21 -3.17
N LEU A 146 -8.67 -20.20 -3.33
CA LEU A 146 -9.50 -21.37 -3.11
C LEU A 146 -9.96 -21.86 -4.48
N GLU A 147 -9.57 -23.09 -4.84
CA GLU A 147 -9.75 -23.62 -6.20
C GLU A 147 -9.10 -22.69 -7.24
N ASN A 148 -9.91 -22.01 -8.06
CA ASN A 148 -9.46 -21.08 -9.10
C ASN A 148 -9.75 -19.60 -8.75
N GLU A 149 -10.30 -19.31 -7.58
CA GLU A 149 -10.67 -17.96 -7.17
C GLU A 149 -9.56 -17.31 -6.34
N ASN A 150 -9.17 -16.08 -6.70
CA ASN A 150 -8.21 -15.26 -5.97
C ASN A 150 -8.91 -14.59 -4.79
N ILE A 151 -8.68 -15.09 -3.57
CA ILE A 151 -9.35 -14.60 -2.35
C ILE A 151 -8.95 -13.15 -2.06
N ASN A 152 -7.71 -12.76 -2.38
CA ASN A 152 -7.25 -11.40 -2.21
C ASN A 152 -8.11 -10.44 -3.06
N ALA A 153 -8.30 -10.75 -4.35
CA ALA A 153 -9.11 -9.94 -5.24
C ALA A 153 -10.60 -10.00 -4.90
N LEU A 154 -11.10 -11.12 -4.40
CA LEU A 154 -12.48 -11.25 -3.95
C LEU A 154 -12.81 -10.29 -2.80
N LEU A 155 -11.96 -10.21 -1.78
CA LEU A 155 -12.17 -9.27 -0.66
C LEU A 155 -12.21 -7.81 -1.12
N VAL A 156 -11.35 -7.44 -2.07
CA VAL A 156 -11.36 -6.10 -2.67
C VAL A 156 -12.66 -5.87 -3.45
N LYS A 157 -13.06 -6.84 -4.26
CA LYS A 157 -14.28 -6.78 -5.08
C LYS A 157 -15.54 -6.66 -4.22
N GLU A 158 -15.56 -7.30 -3.06
CA GLU A 158 -16.65 -7.23 -2.09
C GLU A 158 -16.63 -5.94 -1.25
N GLY A 159 -15.63 -5.07 -1.44
CA GLY A 159 -15.51 -3.81 -0.71
C GLY A 159 -15.12 -3.98 0.75
N LEU A 160 -14.32 -5.02 1.05
CA LEU A 160 -13.84 -5.39 2.38
C LEU A 160 -12.33 -5.16 2.57
N ALA A 161 -11.61 -4.91 1.47
CA ALA A 161 -10.20 -4.51 1.48
C ALA A 161 -9.93 -3.42 0.43
N THR A 162 -8.91 -2.59 0.66
CA THR A 162 -8.33 -1.70 -0.37
C THR A 162 -7.11 -2.35 -1.00
N VAL A 163 -6.76 -1.94 -2.21
CA VAL A 163 -5.51 -2.33 -2.87
C VAL A 163 -4.36 -1.59 -2.19
N TYR A 164 -3.35 -2.34 -1.76
CA TYR A 164 -2.15 -1.78 -1.14
C TYR A 164 -0.94 -2.61 -1.56
N THR A 165 -0.02 -1.98 -2.30
CA THR A 165 1.20 -2.65 -2.76
C THR A 165 2.42 -2.09 -2.05
N VAL A 166 3.10 -2.96 -1.31
CA VAL A 166 4.44 -2.68 -0.76
C VAL A 166 5.46 -3.54 -1.50
N GLY A 167 6.57 -2.94 -1.88
CA GLY A 167 7.68 -3.63 -2.52
C GLY A 167 7.38 -4.03 -3.97
N SER A 168 7.91 -5.17 -4.40
CA SER A 168 7.93 -5.56 -5.82
C SER A 168 6.75 -6.48 -6.20
N ASN A 169 5.90 -6.83 -5.24
CA ASN A 169 4.83 -7.82 -5.42
C ASN A 169 3.62 -7.26 -6.20
N LYS A 170 3.68 -7.32 -7.54
CA LYS A 170 2.68 -6.72 -8.44
C LYS A 170 2.00 -7.72 -9.38
N LYS A 171 2.20 -9.03 -9.19
CA LYS A 171 1.74 -10.07 -10.13
C LYS A 171 0.25 -10.05 -10.47
N TYR A 172 -0.61 -9.75 -9.49
CA TYR A 172 -2.07 -9.65 -9.68
C TYR A 172 -2.59 -8.22 -9.51
N LEU A 173 -1.72 -7.21 -9.62
CA LEU A 173 -2.11 -5.81 -9.40
C LEU A 173 -3.26 -5.36 -10.31
N SER A 174 -3.22 -5.72 -11.59
CA SER A 174 -4.29 -5.36 -12.54
C SER A 174 -5.66 -5.94 -12.16
N GLU A 175 -5.68 -7.17 -11.63
CA GLU A 175 -6.90 -7.83 -11.14
C GLU A 175 -7.44 -7.10 -9.90
N LEU A 176 -6.57 -6.80 -8.95
CA LEU A 176 -6.88 -6.08 -7.72
C LEU A 176 -7.42 -4.67 -8.00
N GLU A 177 -6.75 -3.91 -8.88
CA GLU A 177 -7.19 -2.56 -9.26
C GLU A 177 -8.54 -2.60 -9.98
N LYS A 178 -8.80 -3.63 -10.80
CA LYS A 178 -10.11 -3.81 -11.41
C LYS A 178 -11.17 -4.09 -10.35
N ALA A 179 -10.91 -5.00 -9.43
CA ALA A 179 -11.82 -5.31 -8.33
C ALA A 179 -12.15 -4.06 -7.50
N GLN A 180 -11.15 -3.20 -7.21
CA GLN A 180 -11.36 -1.97 -6.46
C GLN A 180 -12.19 -0.95 -7.25
N ARG A 181 -11.92 -0.77 -8.55
CA ARG A 181 -12.75 0.10 -9.40
C ARG A 181 -14.21 -0.34 -9.39
N ASP A 182 -14.47 -1.64 -9.50
CA ASP A 182 -15.83 -2.17 -9.47
C ASP A 182 -16.49 -1.95 -8.09
N ALA A 183 -15.73 -2.06 -6.99
CA ALA A 183 -16.24 -1.91 -5.62
C ALA A 183 -16.52 -0.45 -5.21
N ARG A 184 -15.79 0.52 -5.80
CA ARG A 184 -15.93 1.97 -5.52
C ARG A 184 -17.32 2.53 -5.79
N GLU A 185 -18.16 1.83 -6.55
CA GLU A 185 -19.56 2.20 -6.79
C GLU A 185 -20.49 1.95 -5.58
N GLY A 186 -19.93 1.80 -4.37
CA GLY A 186 -20.68 1.68 -3.12
C GLY A 186 -20.81 0.25 -2.59
N GLN A 187 -19.96 -0.67 -3.05
CA GLN A 187 -19.95 -2.06 -2.60
C GLN A 187 -19.27 -2.18 -1.23
N GLY A 188 -19.82 -3.01 -0.35
CA GLY A 188 -19.20 -3.31 0.94
C GLY A 188 -19.11 -2.13 1.91
N CYS A 189 -18.48 -2.35 3.06
CA CYS A 189 -18.41 -1.35 4.12
C CYS A 189 -17.34 -0.27 3.88
N ILE A 190 -16.30 -0.54 3.08
CA ILE A 190 -15.26 0.47 2.75
C ILE A 190 -15.85 1.59 1.89
N TRP A 191 -16.65 1.26 0.89
CA TRP A 191 -17.12 2.21 -0.13
C TRP A 191 -18.50 2.80 0.18
N GLN A 192 -19.08 2.48 1.34
CA GLN A 192 -20.35 3.06 1.76
C GLN A 192 -20.24 4.59 1.90
N LYS A 193 -21.00 5.32 1.09
CA LYS A 193 -20.99 6.78 1.08
C LYS A 193 -21.68 7.35 2.32
N SER A 194 -21.12 8.43 2.88
CA SER A 194 -21.71 9.14 4.01
C SER A 194 -23.02 9.82 3.61
N PRO A 195 -24.07 9.76 4.45
CA PRO A 195 -25.26 10.58 4.24
C PRO A 195 -25.04 12.05 4.63
N SER A 196 -23.95 12.35 5.35
CA SER A 196 -23.67 13.68 5.90
C SER A 196 -22.62 14.39 5.07
N CYS A 197 -22.93 15.59 4.59
CA CYS A 197 -21.96 16.52 3.99
C CYS A 197 -21.11 16.01 2.80
N LYS A 198 -21.36 14.81 2.27
CA LYS A 198 -20.62 14.24 1.12
C LYS A 198 -20.70 15.09 -0.16
N ASP A 199 -21.82 15.80 -0.34
CA ASP A 199 -22.03 16.67 -1.50
C ASP A 199 -21.62 18.12 -1.21
N CYS A 200 -21.19 18.40 0.03
CA CYS A 200 -20.77 19.71 0.50
C CYS A 200 -19.25 19.84 0.60
N ILE A 201 -18.58 18.78 1.06
CA ILE A 201 -17.14 18.77 1.27
C ILE A 201 -16.42 18.39 -0.01
N GLY A 202 -15.51 19.26 -0.44
CA GLY A 202 -14.61 19.04 -1.57
C GLY A 202 -13.15 19.22 -1.16
N MET A 203 -12.24 18.68 -1.96
CA MET A 203 -10.82 19.00 -1.86
C MET A 203 -10.53 20.21 -2.76
N ALA A 204 -10.12 21.31 -2.15
CA ALA A 204 -9.84 22.57 -2.84
C ALA A 204 -8.41 22.63 -3.36
N TYR A 205 -7.45 22.09 -2.59
CA TYR A 205 -6.04 22.07 -2.94
C TYR A 205 -5.26 21.05 -2.11
N LEU A 206 -4.22 20.47 -2.69
CA LEU A 206 -3.25 19.62 -2.01
C LEU A 206 -1.84 20.10 -2.34
N ASN A 207 -1.03 20.34 -1.30
CA ASN A 207 0.42 20.37 -1.42
C ASN A 207 0.97 19.10 -0.80
N SER A 208 1.33 18.12 -1.63
CA SER A 208 1.92 16.86 -1.17
C SER A 208 3.45 16.92 -1.04
N ASN A 209 4.10 17.88 -1.72
CA ASN A 209 5.55 17.99 -1.76
C ASN A 209 6.01 19.25 -1.02
N ALA A 210 6.64 19.07 0.13
CA ALA A 210 7.24 20.19 0.84
C ALA A 210 8.49 20.68 0.10
N GLU A 211 8.84 21.96 0.26
CA GLU A 211 10.03 22.51 -0.34
C GLU A 211 11.30 21.92 0.30
N GLY A 212 11.94 20.96 -0.36
CA GLY A 212 13.20 20.37 0.08
C GLY A 212 13.02 19.02 0.74
N ASP A 213 13.47 18.85 1.98
CA ASP A 213 13.30 17.60 2.74
C ASP A 213 12.01 17.71 3.57
N ASP A 214 11.00 16.90 3.26
CA ASP A 214 9.70 16.88 3.95
C ASP A 214 9.87 16.68 5.47
N CYS A 215 10.92 15.95 5.88
CA CYS A 215 11.25 15.73 7.27
C CYS A 215 11.80 16.97 8.00
N LYS A 216 12.23 17.98 7.24
CA LYS A 216 12.81 19.24 7.76
C LYS A 216 11.89 20.44 7.56
N ASN A 217 10.81 20.30 6.78
CA ASN A 217 9.85 21.36 6.49
C ASN A 217 8.43 20.96 6.94
N PRO A 218 8.22 20.71 8.25
CA PRO A 218 6.89 20.44 8.76
C PRO A 218 5.96 21.61 8.42
N ASN A 219 4.69 21.32 8.15
CA ASN A 219 3.62 22.25 7.78
C ASN A 219 3.58 22.72 6.32
N ASP A 220 4.53 22.31 5.47
CA ASP A 220 4.51 22.66 4.06
C ASP A 220 3.80 21.61 3.19
N GLU A 221 3.66 20.39 3.70
CA GLU A 221 2.63 19.46 3.26
C GLU A 221 1.28 19.81 3.89
N TYR A 222 0.25 20.00 3.07
CA TYR A 222 -1.10 20.30 3.56
C TYR A 222 -2.20 20.03 2.55
N ILE A 223 -3.39 19.76 3.06
CA ILE A 223 -4.61 19.66 2.28
C ILE A 223 -5.58 20.77 2.67
N LYS A 224 -6.29 21.32 1.69
CA LYS A 224 -7.39 22.27 1.88
C LYS A 224 -8.71 21.61 1.52
N PHE A 225 -9.62 21.58 2.46
CA PHE A 225 -11.01 21.20 2.26
C PHE A 225 -11.88 22.43 2.11
N SER A 226 -12.89 22.35 1.27
CA SER A 226 -13.94 23.37 1.12
C SER A 226 -15.28 22.82 1.55
N ASN A 227 -16.08 23.63 2.24
CA ASN A 227 -17.52 23.41 2.35
C ASN A 227 -18.25 24.35 1.40
N SER A 228 -18.76 23.84 0.29
CA SER A 228 -19.45 24.62 -0.75
C SER A 228 -20.96 24.74 -0.53
N CYS A 229 -21.50 24.15 0.55
CA CYS A 229 -22.91 24.24 0.89
C CYS A 229 -23.22 25.50 1.70
N SER A 230 -24.49 25.90 1.71
CA SER A 230 -25.03 26.97 2.56
C SER A 230 -25.16 26.59 4.04
N ALA A 231 -25.00 25.30 4.36
CA ALA A 231 -25.03 24.77 5.73
C ALA A 231 -23.62 24.46 6.23
N GLU A 232 -23.44 24.46 7.55
CA GLU A 232 -22.21 24.01 8.20
C GLU A 232 -22.10 22.48 8.25
N CYS A 233 -20.87 21.97 8.40
CA CYS A 233 -20.59 20.55 8.53
C CYS A 233 -19.82 20.27 9.83
N GLU A 234 -20.41 19.45 10.71
CA GLU A 234 -19.76 18.98 11.93
C GLU A 234 -18.75 17.86 11.58
N LEU A 235 -17.46 18.17 11.71
CA LEU A 235 -16.37 17.24 11.40
C LEU A 235 -15.89 16.48 12.65
N THR A 236 -16.45 16.75 13.83
CA THR A 236 -16.04 16.12 15.09
C THR A 236 -16.01 14.59 14.97
N GLY A 237 -14.83 14.00 15.22
CA GLY A 237 -14.61 12.56 15.17
C GLY A 237 -14.55 11.96 13.76
N TRP A 238 -14.59 12.78 12.70
CA TRP A 238 -14.30 12.33 11.35
C TRP A 238 -12.83 11.93 11.24
N THR A 239 -12.48 11.17 10.21
CA THR A 239 -11.10 10.75 9.98
C THR A 239 -10.64 11.04 8.57
N ILE A 240 -9.39 11.47 8.43
CA ILE A 240 -8.67 11.49 7.16
C ILE A 240 -7.53 10.48 7.22
N LYS A 241 -7.38 9.69 6.16
CA LYS A 241 -6.42 8.58 6.06
C LYS A 241 -5.73 8.59 4.69
N ASP A 242 -4.44 8.22 4.67
CA ASP A 242 -3.66 7.98 3.44
C ASP A 242 -3.84 6.53 2.92
N GLU A 243 -3.19 6.15 1.82
CA GLU A 243 -3.26 4.75 1.33
C GLU A 243 -2.60 3.76 2.30
N ALA A 244 -1.71 4.24 3.19
CA ALA A 244 -1.06 3.46 4.22
C ALA A 244 -1.90 3.38 5.52
N THR A 245 -1.34 3.86 6.62
CA THR A 245 -1.90 3.68 7.97
C THR A 245 -1.94 4.96 8.78
N HIS A 246 -1.58 6.10 8.18
CA HIS A 246 -1.65 7.37 8.86
C HIS A 246 -3.10 7.81 8.93
N ILE A 247 -3.60 8.03 10.16
CA ILE A 247 -4.97 8.48 10.39
C ILE A 247 -4.94 9.70 11.30
N TYR A 248 -5.62 10.76 10.88
CA TYR A 248 -5.97 11.90 11.72
C TYR A 248 -7.45 11.89 12.03
N THR A 249 -7.78 12.09 13.31
CA THR A 249 -9.16 12.22 13.78
C THR A 249 -9.41 13.68 14.10
N PHE A 250 -10.42 14.27 13.48
CA PHE A 250 -10.78 15.67 13.71
C PHE A 250 -11.24 15.88 15.16
N PRO A 251 -10.72 16.92 15.85
CA PRO A 251 -11.22 17.31 17.17
C PRO A 251 -12.63 17.90 17.05
N GLU A 252 -13.16 18.48 18.13
CA GLU A 252 -14.37 19.29 18.04
C GLU A 252 -14.17 20.40 17.00
N PHE A 253 -14.85 20.27 15.86
CA PHE A 253 -14.66 21.16 14.72
C PHE A 253 -15.92 21.24 13.86
N ILE A 254 -16.29 22.47 13.50
CA ILE A 254 -17.40 22.77 12.61
C ILE A 254 -16.86 23.57 11.43
N LEU A 255 -16.94 22.98 10.23
CA LEU A 255 -16.57 23.67 9.01
C LEU A 255 -17.75 24.53 8.53
N GLN A 256 -17.57 25.84 8.64
CA GLN A 256 -18.59 26.83 8.30
C GLN A 256 -18.98 26.76 6.82
N SER A 257 -20.18 27.24 6.50
CA SER A 257 -20.65 27.36 5.12
C SER A 257 -19.72 28.22 4.28
N ASN A 258 -19.47 27.82 3.02
CA ASN A 258 -18.65 28.54 2.05
C ASN A 258 -17.24 28.89 2.57
N SER A 259 -16.66 28.03 3.40
CA SER A 259 -15.37 28.25 4.04
C SER A 259 -14.35 27.17 3.67
N LEU A 260 -13.09 27.42 4.03
CA LEU A 260 -11.96 26.53 3.83
C LEU A 260 -11.38 26.08 5.16
N LEU A 261 -10.92 24.84 5.20
CA LEU A 261 -10.09 24.29 6.27
C LEU A 261 -8.79 23.79 5.68
N THR A 262 -7.66 24.21 6.26
CA THR A 262 -6.34 23.68 5.93
C THR A 262 -5.91 22.69 7.01
N LEU A 263 -5.60 21.46 6.64
CA LEU A 263 -4.94 20.49 7.51
C LEU A 263 -3.48 20.35 7.08
N LYS A 264 -2.57 20.72 7.97
CA LYS A 264 -1.11 20.69 7.74
C LYS A 264 -0.47 19.48 8.40
N SER A 265 0.41 18.74 7.72
CA SER A 265 1.20 17.69 8.36
C SER A 265 2.38 18.32 9.10
N GLY A 266 2.27 18.41 10.41
CA GLY A 266 3.26 19.08 11.26
C GLY A 266 2.68 19.60 12.55
N LYS A 267 3.29 20.66 13.09
CA LYS A 267 3.02 21.17 14.44
C LYS A 267 2.59 22.62 14.40
N GLY A 268 1.64 22.95 15.27
CA GLY A 268 1.15 24.30 15.44
C GLY A 268 0.06 24.35 16.51
N THR A 269 -0.68 25.44 16.53
CA THR A 269 -1.86 25.59 17.39
C THR A 269 -3.08 25.64 16.49
N ASP A 270 -4.02 24.73 16.74
CA ASP A 270 -5.26 24.64 15.98
C ASP A 270 -6.07 25.94 16.07
N THR A 271 -6.73 26.27 14.96
CA THR A 271 -7.63 27.42 14.80
C THR A 271 -8.88 26.96 14.07
N THR A 272 -9.81 27.88 13.82
CA THR A 272 -11.02 27.59 13.03
C THR A 272 -10.77 27.41 11.53
N GLU A 273 -9.57 27.72 11.03
CA GLU A 273 -9.23 27.66 9.59
C GLU A 273 -8.04 26.73 9.30
N VAL A 274 -7.22 26.44 10.31
CA VAL A 274 -5.99 25.64 10.19
C VAL A 274 -5.91 24.66 11.34
N LEU A 275 -5.75 23.38 11.00
CA LEU A 275 -5.47 22.28 11.91
C LEU A 275 -4.10 21.68 11.63
N PHE A 276 -3.50 21.08 12.65
CA PHE A 276 -2.17 20.48 12.56
C PHE A 276 -2.22 18.98 12.87
N TRP A 277 -1.69 18.17 11.95
CA TRP A 277 -1.50 16.74 12.11
C TRP A 277 -0.05 16.45 12.51
N ASP A 278 0.22 16.43 13.81
CA ASP A 278 1.54 16.05 14.35
C ASP A 278 1.69 14.53 14.40
N ASN A 279 1.99 13.93 13.25
CA ASN A 279 2.21 12.48 13.12
C ASN A 279 3.49 11.98 13.84
N ASN A 280 4.32 12.91 14.34
CA ASN A 280 5.61 12.57 14.98
C ASN A 280 5.54 12.43 16.50
N GLY A 281 4.62 13.10 17.18
CA GLY A 281 4.76 13.30 18.62
C GLY A 281 6.20 13.74 19.00
N ASN A 282 6.70 13.24 20.15
CA ASN A 282 8.09 13.45 20.61
C ASN A 282 9.09 12.40 20.07
N SER A 283 8.74 11.60 19.06
CA SER A 283 9.55 10.44 18.62
C SER A 283 10.70 10.78 17.66
N GLY A 284 10.67 11.96 17.04
CA GLY A 284 11.68 12.38 16.06
C GLY A 284 11.62 11.67 14.70
N GLN A 285 10.52 10.98 14.38
CA GLN A 285 10.27 10.44 13.04
C GLN A 285 9.93 11.55 12.03
N CYS A 286 9.79 11.22 10.74
CA CYS A 286 9.47 12.18 9.68
C CYS A 286 7.96 12.51 9.70
N PRO A 287 7.53 13.78 9.70
CA PRO A 287 6.13 14.15 9.72
C PRO A 287 5.44 13.99 8.37
N ALA A 288 6.17 13.65 7.30
CA ALA A 288 5.62 13.48 5.96
C ALA A 288 4.51 12.43 5.98
N ILE A 289 3.36 12.80 5.43
CA ILE A 289 2.16 11.95 5.39
C ILE A 289 1.78 11.70 3.95
N TRP A 290 1.86 12.75 3.13
CA TRP A 290 1.42 12.71 1.75
C TRP A 290 2.58 12.26 0.87
N ASN A 291 2.44 11.11 0.21
CA ASN A 291 3.48 10.67 -0.70
C ASN A 291 3.54 11.57 -1.95
N ASN A 292 4.75 11.91 -2.39
CA ASN A 292 5.01 12.85 -3.48
C ASN A 292 4.63 12.33 -4.88
N ASP A 293 4.70 11.00 -5.08
CA ASP A 293 4.53 10.39 -6.40
C ASP A 293 3.12 9.86 -6.65
N LYS A 294 2.44 9.39 -5.60
CA LYS A 294 1.08 8.85 -5.63
C LYS A 294 0.57 8.62 -4.22
N ASP A 295 -0.66 9.02 -3.94
CA ASP A 295 -1.38 8.60 -2.73
C ASP A 295 -2.89 8.58 -2.96
N THR A 296 -3.63 8.07 -1.98
CA THR A 296 -5.08 8.20 -1.94
C THR A 296 -5.52 8.74 -0.59
N ILE A 297 -6.25 9.86 -0.62
CA ILE A 297 -6.87 10.46 0.55
C ILE A 297 -8.27 9.89 0.72
N TYR A 298 -8.55 9.38 1.92
CA TYR A 298 -9.87 8.95 2.34
C TYR A 298 -10.37 9.82 3.49
N LEU A 299 -11.41 10.63 3.24
CA LEU A 299 -12.13 11.35 4.29
C LEU A 299 -13.39 10.57 4.64
N ARG A 300 -13.56 10.25 5.92
CA ARG A 300 -14.70 9.50 6.45
C ARG A 300 -15.38 10.23 7.59
N ASP A 301 -16.70 10.08 7.66
CA ASP A 301 -17.48 10.61 8.79
C ASP A 301 -17.19 9.87 10.09
N LYS A 302 -17.75 10.34 11.21
CA LYS A 302 -17.57 9.72 12.53
C LYS A 302 -18.12 8.28 12.63
N GLN A 303 -18.92 7.84 11.65
CA GLN A 303 -19.38 6.45 11.52
C GLN A 303 -18.48 5.62 10.59
N GLY A 304 -17.41 6.19 10.01
CA GLY A 304 -16.50 5.54 9.08
C GLY A 304 -17.03 5.46 7.63
N SER A 305 -18.11 6.15 7.28
CA SER A 305 -18.63 6.18 5.90
C SER A 305 -17.87 7.20 5.06
N LEU A 306 -17.65 6.88 3.78
CA LEU A 306 -16.83 7.67 2.86
C LEU A 306 -17.51 8.99 2.50
N VAL A 307 -16.86 10.11 2.81
CA VAL A 307 -17.28 11.46 2.42
C VAL A 307 -16.60 11.86 1.12
N LEU A 308 -15.28 11.69 1.06
CA LEU A 308 -14.45 12.09 -0.08
C LEU A 308 -13.30 11.08 -0.28
N GLU A 309 -13.03 10.76 -1.54
CA GLU A 309 -11.84 10.03 -1.99
C GLU A 309 -11.11 10.91 -3.02
N HIS A 310 -9.78 11.01 -2.90
CA HIS A 310 -8.97 11.68 -3.92
C HIS A 310 -7.66 10.92 -4.16
N ASN A 311 -7.43 10.52 -5.40
CA ASN A 311 -6.18 9.93 -5.87
C ASN A 311 -5.44 10.96 -6.73
N TYR A 312 -4.13 11.09 -6.54
CA TYR A 312 -3.25 11.98 -7.29
C TYR A 312 -1.95 11.26 -7.67
#